data_AF-A0A7V4Q481-F1
#
_entry.id   AF-A0A7V4Q481-F1
#
_cell.length_a   1.000
_cell.length_b   1.000
_cell.length_c   1.000
_cell.angle_alpha   90.00
_cell.angle_beta   90.00
_cell.angle_gamma   90.00
#
_symmetry.space_group_name_H-M   'P 1'
#
loop_
_entity.id
_entity.type
_entity.pdbx_description
1 polymer ?
#
loop_
_entity_poly.entity_id
_entity_poly.type
_entity_poly.pdbx_seq_one_letter_code
_entity_poly.pdbx_strand_id
1 'polypeptide(L)'
;MFKDIFDRISWTLLALIVCAALLLLGLNRERESGKSSAGLTRVLEREMAYRARVELIDKLYAPVEALRKGGNSQAALMRLDELNRKYPGEAHGHILQGEIQKEMGALDEAVASYVEGVKLNGDYLEDKGPLSRRREIQQLVEDGLKSIGVRAAANPGNRSLAASLHKVNYLKSRLAGGCE
;
A
#
# COMPACT_ATOMS: atom_id res chain seq x y z
N MET A 1 -60.95 16.28 -28.22
CA MET A 1 -61.55 17.19 -29.22
C MET A 1 -60.40 17.96 -29.86
N PHE A 2 -59.74 17.37 -30.85
CA PHE A 2 -58.57 17.94 -31.55
C PHE A 2 -58.94 18.07 -33.03
N LYS A 3 -59.47 19.24 -33.40
CA LYS A 3 -60.03 19.50 -34.73
C LYS A 3 -59.16 20.42 -35.60
N ASP A 4 -57.88 20.59 -35.26
CA ASP A 4 -56.95 21.40 -36.04
C ASP A 4 -55.68 20.62 -36.41
N ILE A 5 -55.20 20.81 -37.65
CA ILE A 5 -54.04 20.12 -38.22
C ILE A 5 -52.78 20.45 -37.41
N PHE A 6 -52.71 21.69 -36.92
CA PHE A 6 -51.60 22.20 -36.12
C PHE A 6 -51.43 21.48 -34.78
N ASP A 7 -52.54 21.13 -34.12
CA ASP A 7 -52.53 20.45 -32.83
C ASP A 7 -52.02 19.01 -32.99
N ARG A 8 -52.42 18.32 -34.07
CA ARG A 8 -51.90 16.98 -34.40
C ARG A 8 -50.39 17.00 -34.65
N ILE A 9 -49.90 17.99 -35.40
CA ILE A 9 -48.46 18.13 -35.67
C ILE A 9 -47.69 18.36 -34.35
N SER A 10 -48.21 19.24 -33.49
CA SER A 10 -47.61 19.54 -32.18
C SER A 10 -47.51 18.30 -31.29
N TRP A 11 -48.57 17.48 -31.22
CA TRP A 11 -48.55 16.23 -30.47
C TRP A 11 -47.59 15.19 -31.05
N THR A 12 -47.49 15.08 -32.37
CA THR A 12 -46.52 14.15 -33.01
C THR A 12 -45.07 14.56 -32.73
N LEU A 13 -44.78 15.87 -32.74
CA LEU A 13 -43.45 16.39 -32.45
C LEU A 13 -43.07 16.18 -30.98
N LEU A 14 -44.02 16.43 -30.06
CA LEU A 14 -43.84 16.15 -28.63
C LEU A 14 -43.57 14.67 -28.37
N ALA A 15 -44.34 13.78 -28.99
CA ALA A 15 -44.15 12.34 -28.86
C ALA A 15 -42.76 11.91 -29.35
N LEU A 16 -42.29 12.47 -30.47
CA LEU A 16 -40.96 12.16 -31.02
C LEU A 16 -39.83 12.62 -30.09
N ILE A 17 -39.95 13.82 -29.49
CA ILE A 17 -38.97 14.32 -28.52
C ILE A 17 -38.95 13.45 -27.26
N VAL A 18 -40.12 13.07 -26.74
CA VAL A 18 -40.22 12.19 -25.56
C VAL A 18 -39.63 10.82 -25.84
N CYS A 19 -39.92 10.23 -27.00
CA CYS A 19 -39.31 8.97 -27.43
C CYS A 19 -37.77 9.09 -27.53
N ALA A 20 -37.25 10.16 -28.13
CA ALA A 20 -35.81 10.38 -28.23
C ALA A 20 -35.15 10.55 -26.86
N ALA A 21 -35.79 11.28 -25.94
CA ALA A 21 -35.31 11.46 -24.57
C ALA A 21 -35.31 10.14 -23.78
N LEU A 22 -36.36 9.32 -23.90
CA LEU A 22 -36.43 8.00 -23.27
C LEU A 22 -35.37 7.04 -23.83
N LEU A 23 -35.09 7.12 -25.14
CA LEU A 23 -34.07 6.30 -25.79
C LEU A 23 -32.65 6.71 -25.34
N LEU A 24 -32.39 8.02 -25.22
CA LEU A 24 -31.14 8.54 -24.65
C LEU A 24 -30.97 8.15 -23.17
N LEU A 25 -32.04 8.19 -22.38
CA LEU A 25 -32.02 7.74 -20.98
C LEU A 25 -31.80 6.22 -20.88
N GLY A 26 -32.38 5.42 -21.77
CA GLY A 26 -32.16 3.98 -21.85
C GLY A 26 -30.70 3.63 -22.17
N LEU A 27 -30.12 4.29 -23.18
CA LEU A 27 -28.71 4.12 -23.54
C LEU A 27 -27.75 4.56 -22.42
N ASN A 28 -28.08 5.64 -21.70
CA ASN A 28 -27.25 6.09 -20.58
C ASN A 28 -27.31 5.11 -19.39
N ARG A 29 -28.48 4.50 -19.15
CA ARG A 29 -28.69 3.51 -18.09
C ARG A 29 -27.90 2.21 -18.33
N GLU A 30 -27.82 1.74 -19.58
CA GLU A 30 -26.95 0.61 -19.94
C GLU A 30 -25.46 0.94 -19.76
N ARG A 31 -25.07 2.19 -20.09
CA ARG A 31 -23.69 2.68 -19.92
C ARG A 31 -23.28 2.77 -18.46
N GLU A 32 -24.18 3.15 -17.55
CA GLU A 32 -23.94 3.13 -16.10
C GLU A 32 -23.85 1.71 -15.55
N SER A 33 -24.72 0.80 -16.02
CA SER A 33 -24.66 -0.61 -15.62
C SER A 33 -23.37 -1.30 -16.07
N GLY A 34 -22.80 -0.92 -17.22
CA GLY A 34 -21.51 -1.42 -17.68
C GLY A 34 -20.31 -0.87 -16.90
N LYS A 35 -20.41 0.35 -16.34
CA LYS A 35 -19.35 0.95 -15.50
C LYS A 35 -19.34 0.34 -14.10
N SER A 36 -20.49 0.03 -13.52
CA SER A 36 -20.58 -0.57 -12.19
C SER A 36 -20.08 -2.03 -12.18
N SER A 37 -20.42 -2.81 -13.21
CA SER A 37 -19.89 -4.17 -13.38
C SER A 37 -18.37 -4.17 -13.60
N ALA A 38 -17.86 -3.29 -14.47
CA ALA A 38 -16.42 -3.13 -14.67
C ALA A 38 -15.67 -2.68 -13.40
N GLY A 39 -16.29 -1.82 -12.58
CA GLY A 39 -15.74 -1.40 -11.29
C GLY A 39 -15.64 -2.55 -10.30
N LEU A 40 -16.70 -3.36 -10.18
CA LEU A 40 -16.71 -4.55 -9.32
C LEU A 40 -15.67 -5.58 -9.76
N THR A 41 -15.54 -5.83 -11.07
CA THR A 41 -14.51 -6.72 -11.61
C THR A 41 -13.10 -6.26 -11.23
N ARG A 42 -12.80 -4.96 -11.37
CA ARG A 42 -11.47 -4.42 -10.99
C ARG A 42 -11.17 -4.52 -9.50
N VAL A 43 -12.17 -4.31 -8.64
CA VAL A 43 -12.02 -4.48 -7.18
C VAL A 43 -11.72 -5.94 -6.86
N LEU A 44 -12.46 -6.87 -7.47
CA LEU A 44 -12.23 -8.29 -7.31
C LEU A 44 -10.84 -8.72 -7.81
N GLU A 45 -10.41 -8.24 -8.98
CA GLU A 45 -9.08 -8.50 -9.54
C GLU A 45 -7.96 -8.03 -8.62
N ARG A 46 -8.08 -6.82 -8.05
CA ARG A 46 -7.11 -6.29 -7.08
C ARG A 46 -7.06 -7.12 -5.81
N GLU A 47 -8.21 -7.51 -5.28
CA GLU A 47 -8.32 -8.36 -4.09
C GLU A 47 -7.67 -9.73 -4.34
N MET A 48 -7.94 -10.35 -5.49
CA MET A 48 -7.31 -11.62 -5.88
C MET A 48 -5.79 -11.48 -6.02
N ALA A 49 -5.32 -10.41 -6.67
CA ALA A 49 -3.89 -10.14 -6.83
C ALA A 49 -3.20 -9.90 -5.47
N TYR A 50 -3.86 -9.17 -4.56
CA TYR A 50 -3.36 -8.95 -3.20
C TYR A 50 -3.24 -10.27 -2.44
N ARG A 51 -4.28 -11.12 -2.46
CA ARG A 51 -4.25 -12.44 -1.81
C ARG A 51 -3.17 -13.34 -2.40
N ALA A 52 -3.04 -13.38 -3.72
CA ALA A 52 -1.99 -14.14 -4.39
C ALA A 52 -0.59 -13.64 -3.99
N ARG A 53 -0.39 -12.32 -3.87
CA ARG A 53 0.87 -11.75 -3.37
C ARG A 53 1.14 -12.16 -1.93
N VAL A 54 0.15 -12.09 -1.04
CA VAL A 54 0.30 -12.51 0.37
C VAL A 54 0.69 -13.99 0.46
N GLU A 55 0.02 -14.86 -0.29
CA GLU A 55 0.35 -16.29 -0.32
C GLU A 55 1.75 -16.55 -0.90
N LEU A 56 2.14 -15.81 -1.95
CA LEU A 56 3.48 -15.90 -2.52
C LEU A 56 4.54 -15.49 -1.50
N ILE A 57 4.34 -14.37 -0.81
CA ILE A 57 5.24 -13.87 0.24
C ILE A 57 5.43 -14.92 1.32
N ASP A 58 4.33 -15.47 1.84
CA ASP A 58 4.37 -16.48 2.90
C ASP A 58 5.23 -17.68 2.48
N LYS A 59 4.98 -18.23 1.29
CA LYS A 59 5.77 -19.34 0.75
C LYS A 59 7.23 -18.98 0.49
N LEU A 60 7.49 -17.80 -0.06
CA LEU A 60 8.82 -17.39 -0.49
C LEU A 60 9.75 -17.10 0.68
N TYR A 61 9.23 -16.45 1.72
CA TYR A 61 10.00 -16.00 2.88
C TYR A 61 9.93 -16.94 4.09
N ALA A 62 9.10 -17.99 4.07
CA ALA A 62 9.03 -19.01 5.12
C ALA A 62 10.41 -19.55 5.59
N PRO A 63 11.40 -19.82 4.70
CA PRO A 63 12.71 -20.27 5.15
C PRO A 63 13.48 -19.20 5.94
N VAL A 64 13.35 -17.92 5.58
CA VAL A 64 13.99 -16.80 6.29
C VAL A 64 13.35 -16.64 7.67
N GLU A 65 12.02 -16.67 7.73
CA GLU A 65 11.25 -16.63 8.98
C GLU A 65 11.62 -17.79 9.92
N ALA A 66 11.79 -19.00 9.38
CA ALA A 66 12.23 -20.16 10.16
C ALA A 66 13.63 -19.95 10.76
N LEU A 67 14.58 -19.44 9.97
CA LEU A 67 15.94 -19.14 10.45
C LEU A 67 15.93 -18.04 11.52
N ARG A 68 15.16 -16.96 11.30
CA ARG A 68 14.99 -15.85 12.25
C ARG A 68 14.42 -16.35 13.58
N LYS A 69 13.29 -17.08 13.54
CA LYS A 69 12.64 -17.63 14.76
C LYS A 69 13.52 -18.66 15.47
N GLY A 70 14.41 -19.35 14.74
CA GLY A 70 15.44 -20.21 15.30
C GLY A 70 16.63 -19.48 15.91
N GLY A 71 16.64 -18.15 15.92
CA GLY A 71 17.74 -17.33 16.44
C GLY A 71 18.97 -17.24 15.54
N ASN A 72 18.89 -17.77 14.31
CA ASN A 72 19.99 -17.76 13.36
C ASN A 72 19.89 -16.54 12.43
N SER A 73 20.02 -15.35 13.02
CA SER A 73 19.84 -14.06 12.33
C SER A 73 20.79 -13.88 11.15
N GLN A 74 22.04 -14.36 11.25
CA GLN A 74 23.03 -14.26 10.16
C GLN A 74 22.62 -15.12 8.96
N ALA A 75 22.22 -16.38 9.18
CA ALA A 75 21.75 -17.23 8.09
C ALA A 75 20.45 -16.69 7.47
N ALA A 76 19.56 -16.14 8.30
CA ALA A 76 18.34 -15.48 7.82
C ALA A 76 18.68 -14.32 6.87
N LEU A 77 19.62 -13.43 7.26
CA LEU A 77 20.07 -12.32 6.41
C LEU A 77 20.75 -12.78 5.11
N MET A 78 21.56 -13.84 5.15
CA MET A 78 22.16 -14.41 3.93
C MET A 78 21.09 -14.92 2.97
N ARG A 79 20.11 -15.68 3.49
CA ARG A 79 19.01 -16.20 2.67
C ARG A 79 18.13 -15.07 2.13
N LEU A 80 17.96 -14.01 2.91
CA LEU A 80 17.21 -12.83 2.53
C LEU A 80 17.90 -12.03 1.41
N ASP A 81 19.23 -11.91 1.43
CA ASP A 81 20.00 -11.27 0.36
C ASP A 81 19.83 -12.01 -0.99
N GLU A 82 19.82 -13.35 -0.97
CA GLU A 82 19.53 -14.15 -2.15
C GLU A 82 18.12 -13.86 -2.72
N LEU A 83 17.12 -13.73 -1.84
CA LEU A 83 15.75 -13.40 -2.24
C LEU A 83 15.65 -11.98 -2.79
N ASN A 84 16.30 -11.00 -2.16
CA ASN A 84 16.28 -9.61 -2.61
C ASN A 84 16.94 -9.44 -3.98
N ARG A 85 17.99 -10.21 -4.29
CA ARG A 85 18.58 -10.23 -5.65
C ARG A 85 17.63 -10.80 -6.69
N LYS A 86 16.83 -11.80 -6.32
CA LYS A 86 15.86 -12.45 -7.23
C LYS A 86 14.57 -11.64 -7.39
N TYR A 87 14.16 -10.92 -6.35
CA TYR A 87 12.92 -10.14 -6.29
C TYR A 87 13.19 -8.72 -5.77
N PRO A 88 13.97 -7.88 -6.50
CA PRO A 88 14.43 -6.58 -6.01
C PRO A 88 13.32 -5.55 -5.78
N GLY A 89 12.12 -5.78 -6.31
CA GLY A 89 10.94 -4.93 -6.10
C GLY A 89 10.00 -5.39 -4.99
N GLU A 90 10.29 -6.52 -4.31
CA GLU A 90 9.42 -7.04 -3.27
C GLU A 90 9.75 -6.42 -1.90
N ALA A 91 8.84 -5.55 -1.42
CA ALA A 91 8.96 -4.85 -0.16
C ALA A 91 9.17 -5.76 1.06
N HIS A 92 8.61 -6.97 1.06
CA HIS A 92 8.67 -7.88 2.21
C HIS A 92 10.09 -8.22 2.63
N GLY A 93 11.01 -8.30 1.67
CA GLY A 93 12.41 -8.59 1.98
C GLY A 93 13.05 -7.53 2.85
N HIS A 94 12.80 -6.25 2.57
CA HIS A 94 13.31 -5.14 3.37
C HIS A 94 12.64 -5.04 4.74
N ILE A 95 11.35 -5.36 4.83
CA ILE A 95 10.63 -5.41 6.12
C ILE A 95 11.23 -6.48 7.03
N LEU A 96 11.41 -7.70 6.52
CA LEU A 96 11.98 -8.79 7.29
C LEU A 96 13.45 -8.53 7.66
N GLN A 97 14.20 -7.85 6.80
CA GLN A 97 15.55 -7.41 7.11
C GLN A 97 15.56 -6.45 8.31
N GLY A 98 14.63 -5.50 8.33
CA GLY A 98 14.46 -4.57 9.45
C GLY A 98 14.07 -5.26 10.76
N GLU A 99 13.19 -6.27 10.71
CA GLU A 99 12.86 -7.12 11.86
C GLU A 99 14.11 -7.81 12.43
N ILE A 100 14.87 -8.51 11.58
CA ILE A 100 16.07 -9.24 11.99
C ILE A 100 17.12 -8.28 12.57
N GLN A 101 17.33 -7.12 11.95
CA GLN A 101 18.29 -6.12 12.43
C GLN A 101 17.87 -5.52 13.77
N LYS A 102 16.58 -5.28 13.97
CA LYS A 102 16.04 -4.81 15.27
C LYS A 102 16.30 -5.83 16.36
N GLU A 103 16.07 -7.11 16.09
CA GLU A 103 16.36 -8.21 17.01
C GLU A 103 17.84 -8.34 17.36
N MET A 104 18.72 -8.02 16.41
CA MET A 104 20.17 -7.97 16.62
C MET A 104 20.65 -6.68 17.35
N GLY A 105 19.75 -5.74 17.64
CA GLY A 105 20.09 -4.45 18.25
C GLY A 105 20.67 -3.40 17.29
N ALA A 106 20.68 -3.69 15.99
CA ALA A 106 21.16 -2.80 14.93
C ALA A 106 20.06 -1.79 14.53
N LEU A 107 19.79 -0.84 15.43
CA LEU A 107 18.63 0.06 15.32
C LEU A 107 18.68 1.00 14.10
N ASP A 108 19.84 1.56 13.78
CA ASP A 108 20.01 2.47 12.63
C ASP A 108 19.74 1.74 11.31
N GLU A 109 20.26 0.52 11.19
CA GLU A 109 20.08 -0.38 10.05
C GLU A 109 18.63 -0.84 9.95
N ALA A 110 18.01 -1.22 11.06
CA ALA A 110 16.62 -1.62 11.11
C ALA A 110 15.71 -0.51 10.57
N VAL A 111 15.88 0.72 11.06
CA VAL A 111 15.15 1.90 10.55
C VAL A 111 15.36 2.07 9.04
N ALA A 112 16.60 1.94 8.55
CA ALA A 112 16.88 2.04 7.13
C ALA A 112 16.13 0.98 6.31
N SER A 113 16.16 -0.28 6.74
CA SER A 113 15.48 -1.38 6.04
C SER A 113 13.96 -1.21 6.03
N TYR A 114 13.36 -0.82 7.16
CA TYR A 114 11.94 -0.52 7.20
C TYR A 114 11.54 0.64 6.29
N VAL A 115 12.36 1.70 6.18
CA VAL A 115 12.12 2.79 5.23
C VAL A 115 12.07 2.30 3.79
N GLU A 116 13.03 1.46 3.39
CA GLU A 116 13.04 0.94 2.01
C GLU A 116 11.84 0.04 1.72
N GLY A 117 11.44 -0.83 2.67
CA GLY A 117 10.22 -1.63 2.55
C GLY A 117 8.95 -0.78 2.42
N VAL A 118 8.79 0.23 3.27
CA VAL A 118 7.62 1.13 3.28
C VAL A 118 7.54 2.01 2.03
N LYS A 119 8.68 2.40 1.44
CA LYS A 119 8.72 3.12 0.15
C LYS A 119 8.22 2.25 -1.00
N LEU A 120 8.56 0.96 -0.99
CA LEU A 120 8.13 0.01 -2.02
C LEU A 120 6.65 -0.36 -1.88
N ASN A 121 6.16 -0.54 -0.65
CA ASN A 121 4.75 -0.80 -0.40
C ASN A 121 4.29 -0.23 0.97
N GLY A 122 3.28 0.64 0.93
CA GLY A 122 2.66 1.23 2.12
C GLY A 122 1.75 0.29 2.92
N ASP A 123 1.36 -0.87 2.37
CA ASP A 123 0.44 -1.83 3.01
C ASP A 123 0.92 -2.30 4.39
N TYR A 124 2.23 -2.25 4.65
CA TYR A 124 2.81 -2.60 5.95
C TYR A 124 2.44 -1.61 7.06
N LEU A 125 1.97 -0.41 6.71
CA LEU A 125 1.51 0.60 7.65
C LEU A 125 0.00 0.56 7.86
N GLU A 126 -0.75 -0.25 7.10
CA GLU A 126 -2.19 -0.38 7.28
C GLU A 126 -2.53 -0.84 8.70
N ASP A 127 -3.63 -0.33 9.23
CA ASP A 127 -4.06 -0.65 10.59
C ASP A 127 -4.37 -2.15 10.75
N LYS A 128 -4.96 -2.74 9.70
CA LYS A 128 -5.36 -4.15 9.67
C LYS A 128 -5.03 -4.73 8.31
N GLY A 129 -4.39 -5.89 8.30
CA GLY A 129 -4.07 -6.63 7.09
C GLY A 129 -3.07 -7.74 7.39
N PRO A 130 -3.00 -8.79 6.55
CA PRO A 130 -2.10 -9.92 6.75
C PRO A 130 -0.62 -9.52 6.75
N LEU A 131 -0.27 -8.40 6.12
CA LEU A 131 1.10 -7.88 6.06
C LEU A 131 1.36 -6.72 7.03
N SER A 132 0.38 -6.31 7.85
CA SER A 132 0.56 -5.17 8.74
C SER A 132 1.76 -5.36 9.67
N ARG A 133 2.58 -4.32 9.77
CA ARG A 133 3.68 -4.15 10.73
C ARG A 133 3.58 -2.80 11.44
N ARG A 134 2.37 -2.21 11.45
CA ARG A 134 2.15 -0.85 11.95
C ARG A 134 2.63 -0.68 13.38
N ARG A 135 2.35 -1.65 14.26
CA ARG A 135 2.75 -1.61 15.67
C ARG A 135 4.26 -1.75 15.86
N GLU A 136 4.88 -2.66 15.11
CA GLU A 136 6.31 -2.90 15.14
C GLU A 136 7.09 -1.66 14.69
N ILE A 137 6.59 -0.99 13.64
CA ILE A 137 7.16 0.26 13.10
C ILE A 137 6.91 1.43 14.06
N GLN A 138 5.75 1.50 14.74
CA GLN A 138 5.51 2.50 15.80
C GLN A 138 6.56 2.39 16.91
N GLN A 139 6.79 1.18 17.42
CA GLN A 139 7.82 0.94 18.43
C GLN A 139 9.22 1.30 17.92
N LEU A 140 9.55 0.91 16.68
CA LEU A 140 10.83 1.25 16.06
C LEU A 140 11.05 2.77 15.96
N VAL A 141 10.00 3.53 15.62
CA VAL A 141 10.06 4.99 15.57
C VAL A 141 10.28 5.58 16.96
N GLU A 142 9.57 5.08 17.98
CA GLU A 142 9.78 5.52 19.36
C GLU A 142 11.22 5.26 19.85
N ASP A 143 11.73 4.06 19.59
CA ASP A 143 13.10 3.66 19.93
C ASP A 143 14.13 4.52 19.17
N GLY A 144 13.88 4.75 17.87
CA GLY A 144 14.69 5.61 17.02
C GLY A 144 14.75 7.05 17.52
N LEU A 145 13.63 7.63 17.93
CA LEU A 145 13.60 8.98 18.48
C LEU A 145 14.34 9.08 19.82
N LYS A 146 14.22 8.06 20.69
CA LYS A 146 14.92 8.02 21.99
C LYS A 146 16.43 7.82 21.86
N SER A 147 16.88 6.99 20.91
CA SER A 147 18.29 6.66 20.75
C SER A 147 18.98 7.52 19.68
N ILE A 148 18.54 7.41 18.43
CA ILE A 148 19.12 8.12 17.29
C ILE A 148 18.89 9.63 17.42
N GLY A 149 17.69 10.04 17.87
CA GLY A 149 17.37 11.46 18.10
C GLY A 149 18.29 12.12 19.13
N VAL A 150 18.52 11.46 20.27
CA VAL A 150 19.44 11.97 21.31
C VAL A 150 20.88 12.04 20.79
N ARG A 151 21.35 10.99 20.11
CA ARG A 151 22.69 10.98 19.50
C ARG A 151 22.88 12.10 18.47
N ALA A 152 21.88 12.35 17.63
CA ALA A 152 21.89 13.41 16.63
C ALA A 152 21.86 14.80 17.27
N ALA A 153 21.07 15.00 18.33
CA ALA A 153 21.03 16.26 19.08
C ALA A 153 22.37 16.57 19.77
N ALA A 154 23.04 15.55 20.30
CA ALA A 154 24.38 15.70 20.88
C ALA A 154 25.46 15.98 19.82
N ASN A 155 25.22 15.67 18.55
CA ASN A 155 26.18 15.83 17.46
C ASN A 155 25.56 16.48 16.21
N PRO A 156 25.16 17.77 16.26
CA PRO A 156 24.40 18.41 15.19
C PRO A 156 25.10 18.45 13.82
N GLY A 157 26.44 18.39 13.78
CA GLY A 157 27.24 18.36 12.56
C GLY A 157 27.40 16.96 11.93
N ASN A 158 26.97 15.89 12.60
CA ASN A 158 27.14 14.53 12.11
C ASN A 158 26.08 14.19 11.05
N ARG A 159 26.50 14.22 9.77
CA ARG A 159 25.64 13.93 8.61
C ARG A 159 25.01 12.53 8.67
N SER A 160 25.72 11.53 9.18
CA SER A 160 25.20 10.16 9.28
C SER A 160 24.05 10.08 10.28
N LEU A 161 24.20 10.72 11.44
CA LEU A 161 23.14 10.77 12.46
C LEU A 161 21.94 11.59 11.99
N ALA A 162 22.18 12.69 11.27
CA ALA A 162 21.11 13.46 10.65
C ALA A 162 20.33 12.61 9.62
N ALA A 163 21.03 11.80 8.81
CA ALA A 163 20.39 10.90 7.85
C ALA A 163 19.58 9.79 8.53
N SER A 164 20.11 9.15 9.59
CA SER A 164 19.35 8.17 10.38
C SER A 164 18.10 8.80 11.00
N LEU A 165 18.22 9.99 11.60
CA LEU A 165 17.08 10.70 12.18
C LEU A 165 16.04 11.09 11.13
N HIS A 166 16.47 11.50 9.93
CA HIS A 166 15.57 11.77 8.82
C HIS A 166 14.73 10.53 8.46
N LYS A 167 15.34 9.33 8.43
CA LYS A 167 14.64 8.06 8.19
C LYS A 167 13.62 7.73 9.30
N VAL A 168 13.96 7.97 10.57
CA VAL A 168 13.00 7.84 11.68
C VAL A 168 11.80 8.77 11.47
N ASN A 169 12.05 10.03 11.11
CA ASN A 169 10.99 11.01 10.87
C ASN A 169 10.13 10.66 9.64
N TYR A 170 10.71 10.07 8.60
CA TYR A 170 9.96 9.55 7.46
C TYR A 170 8.92 8.51 7.90
N LEU A 171 9.34 7.48 8.65
CA LEU A 171 8.42 6.44 9.15
C LEU A 171 7.35 7.04 10.07
N LYS A 172 7.72 7.99 10.94
CA LYS A 172 6.79 8.74 11.79
C LYS A 172 5.70 9.45 10.96
N SER A 173 6.11 10.15 9.89
CA SER A 173 5.20 10.88 9.00
C SER A 173 4.24 9.93 8.28
N ARG A 174 4.77 8.82 7.74
CA ARG A 174 3.96 7.82 7.04
C ARG A 174 2.96 7.12 7.98
N LEU A 175 3.35 6.84 9.23
CA LEU A 175 2.42 6.30 10.24
C LEU A 175 1.27 7.25 10.58
N ALA A 176 1.52 8.56 10.56
CA ALA A 176 0.51 9.58 10.80
C ALA A 176 -0.49 9.76 9.63
N GLY A 177 -0.34 8.99 8.55
CA GLY A 177 -1.15 9.12 7.34
C GLY A 177 -0.68 10.23 6.40
N GLY A 178 0.59 10.64 6.51
CA GLY A 178 1.18 11.68 5.65
C GLY A 178 1.07 11.32 4.18
N CYS A 179 0.17 12.01 3.48
CA CYS A 179 0.10 12.10 2.02
C CYS A 179 1.33 12.86 1.53
N GLU A 180 2.09 12.25 0.61
CA GLU A 180 2.80 13.02 -0.43
C GLU A 180 1.97 12.92 -1.71
#